data_AF-A0A1E8EWS7-F1
#
_entry.id   AF-A0A1E8EWS7-F1
#
_cell.length_a   1.000
_cell.length_b   1.000
_cell.length_c   1.000
_cell.angle_alpha   90.00
_cell.angle_beta   90.00
_cell.angle_gamma   90.00
#
_symmetry.space_group_name_H-M   'P 1'
#
loop_
_entity.id
_entity.type
_entity.pdbx_description
1 polymer ?
#
loop_
_entity_poly.entity_id
_entity_poly.type
_entity_poly.pdbx_seq_one_letter_code
_entity_poly.pdbx_strand_id
1 'polypeptide(L)'
;MLSAEKLKFLRLLHGISQIELGKELGISKNYISMVENRKTSYSEEWEEKYINAVYKIAEKKKNEKNIDKVEEMAKEVKTKKSNKKEGEK
;
A
#
# COMPACT_ATOMS: atom_id res chain seq x y z
N MET A 1 -1.83 23.34 3.87
CA MET A 1 -1.79 22.15 4.74
C MET A 1 -3.14 21.49 4.85
N LEU A 2 -3.23 20.20 4.57
CA LEU A 2 -4.35 19.32 4.90
C LEU A 2 -4.57 19.28 6.41
N SER A 3 -5.79 18.98 6.86
CA SER A 3 -6.03 18.70 8.28
C SER A 3 -5.50 17.31 8.66
N ALA A 4 -5.23 17.11 9.94
CA ALA A 4 -4.83 15.80 10.48
C ALA A 4 -5.82 14.68 10.13
N GLU A 5 -7.14 14.97 10.11
CA GLU A 5 -8.13 13.98 9.68
C GLU A 5 -8.02 13.63 8.20
N LYS A 6 -7.71 14.61 7.34
CA LYS A 6 -7.51 14.34 5.90
C LYS A 6 -6.28 13.47 5.66
N LEU A 7 -5.18 13.68 6.41
CA LEU A 7 -3.99 12.84 6.35
C LEU A 7 -4.27 11.40 6.82
N LYS A 8 -4.98 11.27 7.94
CA LYS A 8 -5.41 9.97 8.47
C LYS A 8 -6.33 9.25 7.49
N PHE A 9 -7.31 9.97 6.94
CA PHE A 9 -8.24 9.45 5.96
C PHE A 9 -7.51 8.95 4.70
N LEU A 10 -6.59 9.73 4.14
CA LEU A 10 -5.80 9.34 2.98
C LEU A 10 -5.02 8.04 3.22
N ARG A 11 -4.36 7.92 4.37
CA ARG A 11 -3.63 6.69 4.73
C ARG A 11 -4.57 5.48 4.84
N LEU A 12 -5.71 5.65 5.50
CA LEU A 12 -6.70 4.58 5.68
C LEU A 12 -7.36 4.17 4.37
N LEU A 13 -7.62 5.13 3.47
CA LEU A 13 -8.17 4.89 2.14
C LEU A 13 -7.31 3.90 1.34
N HIS A 14 -5.98 3.98 1.50
CA HIS A 14 -5.03 3.07 0.86
C HIS A 14 -4.71 1.81 1.68
N GLY A 15 -5.35 1.60 2.84
CA GLY A 15 -5.11 0.43 3.68
C GLY A 15 -3.68 0.35 4.22
N ILE A 16 -3.06 1.50 4.52
CA ILE A 16 -1.70 1.60 5.03
C ILE A 16 -1.74 1.76 6.55
N SER A 17 -0.98 0.96 7.27
CA SER A 17 -0.84 1.09 8.72
C SER A 17 0.13 2.21 9.09
N GLN A 18 0.02 2.76 10.30
CA GLN A 18 0.98 3.73 10.82
C GLN A 18 2.40 3.12 10.94
N ILE A 19 2.51 1.80 11.12
CA ILE A 19 3.80 1.10 11.19
C ILE A 19 4.48 1.09 9.82
N GLU A 20 3.75 0.73 8.76
CA GLU A 20 4.28 0.73 7.39
C GLU A 20 4.73 2.13 6.98
N LEU A 21 3.88 3.14 7.24
CA LEU A 21 4.20 4.52 6.92
C LEU A 21 5.40 5.04 7.73
N GLY A 22 5.49 4.68 9.01
CA GLY A 22 6.64 5.03 9.86
C GLY A 22 7.95 4.45 9.33
N LYS A 23 7.92 3.18 8.88
CA LYS A 23 9.08 2.53 8.25
C LYS A 23 9.52 3.24 6.97
N GLU A 24 8.59 3.60 6.09
CA GLU A 24 8.91 4.30 4.84
C GLU A 24 9.46 5.72 5.08
N LEU A 25 8.99 6.40 6.12
CA LEU A 25 9.45 7.75 6.49
C LEU A 25 10.69 7.75 7.42
N GLY A 26 11.11 6.60 7.94
CA GLY A 26 12.18 6.51 8.93
C GLY A 26 11.83 7.09 10.30
N ILE A 27 10.54 7.10 10.67
CA ILE A 27 10.04 7.66 11.93
C ILE A 27 9.21 6.64 12.71
N SER A 28 8.99 6.90 14.00
CA SER A 28 8.16 6.01 14.82
C SER A 28 6.68 6.10 14.45
N LYS A 29 5.97 4.97 14.55
CA LYS A 29 4.49 4.94 14.44
C LYS A 29 3.82 5.90 15.43
N ASN A 30 4.44 6.15 16.58
CA ASN A 30 3.91 7.02 17.63
C ASN A 30 3.88 8.47 17.15
N TYR A 31 4.90 8.93 16.43
CA TYR A 31 4.92 10.27 15.86
C TYR A 31 3.77 10.48 14.87
N ILE A 32 3.55 9.51 13.97
CA ILE A 32 2.40 9.53 13.04
C ILE A 32 1.08 9.60 13.82
N SER A 33 0.93 8.77 14.85
CA SER A 33 -0.26 8.79 15.70
C SER A 33 -0.47 10.15 16.40
N MET A 34 0.60 10.81 16.86
CA MET A 34 0.49 12.14 17.46
C MET A 34 0.00 13.17 16.44
N VAL A 35 0.54 13.17 15.23
CA VAL A 35 0.12 14.07 14.15
C VAL A 35 -1.36 13.84 13.79
N GLU A 36 -1.72 12.59 13.49
CA GLU A 36 -3.09 12.24 13.06
C GLU A 36 -4.16 12.51 14.12
N ASN A 37 -3.78 12.52 15.41
CA ASN A 37 -4.67 12.83 16.51
C ASN A 37 -4.51 14.27 17.04
N ARG A 38 -3.86 15.16 16.27
CA ARG A 38 -3.65 16.59 16.60
C ARG A 38 -2.92 16.84 17.92
N LYS A 39 -2.09 15.89 18.35
CA LYS A 39 -1.27 16.01 19.56
C LYS A 39 0.06 16.74 19.31
N THR A 40 0.45 16.91 18.04
CA THR A 40 1.61 17.70 17.64
C THR A 40 1.33 18.39 16.31
N SER A 41 1.94 19.55 16.10
CA SER A 41 1.98 20.22 14.79
C SER A 41 3.03 19.57 13.88
N TYR A 42 2.94 19.90 12.59
CA TYR A 42 3.87 19.47 11.54
C TYR A 42 4.08 20.61 10.55
N SER A 43 5.17 20.55 9.80
CA SER A 43 5.47 21.48 8.72
C SER A 43 4.85 21.04 7.40
N GLU A 44 4.76 21.96 6.45
CA GLU A 44 4.33 21.65 5.08
C GLU A 44 5.26 20.63 4.39
N GLU A 45 6.57 20.74 4.60
CA GLU A 45 7.54 19.76 4.10
C GLU A 45 7.27 18.35 4.65
N TRP A 46 6.88 18.25 5.93
CA TRP A 46 6.52 16.97 6.52
C TRP A 46 5.23 16.41 5.92
N GLU A 47 4.24 17.26 5.69
CA GLU A 47 2.99 16.89 5.02
C GLU A 47 3.27 16.33 3.61
N GLU A 48 4.12 16.97 2.83
CA GLU A 48 4.49 16.51 1.50
C GLU A 48 5.17 15.13 1.55
N LYS A 49 6.14 14.93 2.46
CA LYS A 49 6.78 13.63 2.68
C LYS A 49 5.76 12.56 3.05
N TYR A 50 4.81 12.88 3.93
CA TYR A 50 3.75 11.96 4.33
C TYR A 50 2.90 11.51 3.13
N ILE A 51 2.42 12.46 2.32
CA ILE A 51 1.56 12.17 1.15
C ILE A 51 2.33 11.32 0.13
N ASN A 52 3.57 11.69 -0.17
CA ASN A 52 4.42 10.97 -1.11
C ASN A 52 4.69 9.54 -0.63
N ALA A 53 4.96 9.35 0.66
CA ALA A 53 5.16 8.01 1.23
C ALA A 53 3.88 7.15 1.16
N VAL A 54 2.70 7.74 1.42
CA VAL A 54 1.41 7.04 1.29
C VAL A 54 1.21 6.55 -0.15
N TYR A 55 1.39 7.41 -1.15
CA TYR A 55 1.22 7.01 -2.55
C TYR A 55 2.27 5.97 -2.99
N LYS A 56 3.53 6.14 -2.57
CA LYS A 56 4.59 5.17 -2.85
C LYS A 56 4.28 3.78 -2.31
N ILE A 57 3.76 3.68 -1.08
CA ILE A 57 3.35 2.39 -0.51
C ILE A 57 2.12 1.84 -1.25
N ALA A 58 1.16 2.69 -1.60
CA ALA A 58 -0.03 2.28 -2.33
C ALA A 58 0.31 1.70 -3.72
N GLU A 59 1.25 2.31 -4.43
CA GLU A 59 1.75 1.81 -5.71
C GLU A 59 2.46 0.46 -5.57
N LYS A 60 3.34 0.32 -4.57
CA LYS A 60 3.99 -0.97 -4.26
C LYS A 60 2.95 -2.07 -4.03
N LYS A 61 1.96 -1.83 -3.16
CA LYS A 61 0.87 -2.78 -2.89
C LYS A 61 0.03 -3.12 -4.12
N LYS A 62 -0.19 -2.14 -5.02
CA LYS A 62 -0.90 -2.37 -6.27
C LYS A 62 -0.09 -3.27 -7.21
N ASN A 63 1.22 -3.06 -7.30
CA ASN A 63 2.10 -3.84 -8.15
C ASN A 63 2.26 -5.29 -7.64
N GLU A 64 2.42 -5.49 -6.34
CA GLU A 64 2.44 -6.83 -5.71
C GLU A 64 1.18 -7.63 -6.06
N LYS A 65 -0.01 -7.03 -5.86
CA LYS A 65 -1.29 -7.67 -6.23
C LYS A 65 -1.41 -8.01 -7.72
N ASN A 66 -0.75 -7.24 -8.61
CA ASN A 66 -0.77 -7.54 -10.04
C ASN A 66 0.12 -8.74 -10.37
N ILE A 67 1.29 -8.85 -9.72
CA ILE A 67 2.19 -10.00 -9.89
C ILE A 67 1.50 -11.29 -9.44
N ASP A 68 0.87 -11.28 -8.26
CA ASP A 68 0.14 -12.44 -7.72
C ASP A 68 -0.93 -12.93 -8.70
N LYS A 69 -1.71 -12.01 -9.27
CA LYS A 69 -2.74 -12.33 -10.28
C LYS A 69 -2.16 -12.95 -11.55
N VAL A 70 -1.02 -12.44 -12.03
CA VAL A 70 -0.35 -12.99 -13.21
C VAL A 70 0.16 -14.40 -12.95
N GLU A 71 0.71 -14.66 -11.75
CA GLU A 71 1.15 -15.99 -11.36
C GLU A 71 0.00 -17.01 -11.24
N GLU A 72 -1.13 -16.60 -10.67
CA GLU A 72 -2.35 -17.43 -10.62
C GLU A 72 -2.87 -17.74 -12.03
N MET A 73 -3.00 -16.73 -12.89
CA MET A 73 -3.39 -16.92 -14.29
C MET A 73 -2.44 -17.87 -15.04
N ALA A 74 -1.12 -17.76 -14.82
CA ALA A 74 -0.14 -18.63 -15.44
C ALA A 74 -0.25 -20.09 -14.96
N LYS A 75 -0.58 -20.32 -13.69
CA LYS A 75 -0.85 -21.67 -13.14
C LYS A 75 -2.10 -22.28 -13.78
N GLU A 76 -3.18 -21.51 -13.92
CA GLU A 76 -4.42 -21.98 -14.56
C GLU A 76 -4.25 -22.30 -16.06
N VAL A 77 -3.45 -21.52 -16.79
CA VAL A 77 -3.17 -21.80 -18.21
C VAL A 77 -2.37 -23.09 -18.37
N LYS A 78 -1.43 -23.37 -17.46
CA LYS A 78 -0.65 -24.63 -17.47
C LYS A 78 -1.52 -25.84 -17.22
N THR A 79 -2.39 -25.82 -16.21
CA THR A 79 -3.30 -26.95 -15.90
C THR A 79 -4.31 -27.20 -17.02
N LYS A 80 -4.85 -26.15 -17.66
CA LYS A 80 -5.76 -26.31 -18.82
C LYS A 80 -5.06 -26.92 -20.04
N LYS A 81 -3.78 -26.63 -20.29
CA LYS A 81 -2.99 -27.26 -21.36
C LYS A 81 -2.71 -28.74 -21.12
N SER A 82 -2.53 -29.14 -19.86
CA SER A 82 -2.34 -30.55 -19.47
C SER A 82 -3.59 -31.38 -19.74
N ASN A 83 -4.76 -30.92 -19.29
CA ASN A 83 -6.02 -31.67 -19.46
C ASN A 83 -6.48 -31.76 -20.93
N LYS A 84 -6.09 -30.83 -21.79
CA LYS A 84 -6.42 -30.89 -23.22
C LYS A 84 -5.63 -31.97 -23.99
N LYS A 85 -4.46 -32.40 -23.49
CA LYS A 85 -3.64 -33.44 -24.15
C LYS A 85 -4.10 -34.88 -23.86
N GLU A 86 -4.93 -35.11 -22.84
CA GLU A 86 -5.39 -36.45 -22.47
C GLU A 86 -6.72 -36.86 -23.13
N GLY A 87 -7.46 -35.91 -23.71
CA GLY A 87 -8.76 -36.18 -24.37
C GLY A 87 -8.73 -36.45 -25.88
N GLU A 88 -7.55 -36.47 -26.50
CA GLU A 88 -7.37 -36.70 -27.96
C GLU A 88 -6.81 -38.11 -28.30
N LYS A 89 -6.88 -39.08 -27.37
CA LYS A 89 -6.50 -40.48 -27.64
C LYS A 89 -7.69 -41.40 -27.83
#